data_AF-A0A971BQ78-F1
#
_entry.id   AF-A0A971BQ78-F1
#
_cell.length_a   1.000
_cell.length_b   1.000
_cell.length_c   1.000
_cell.angle_alpha   90.00
_cell.angle_beta   90.00
_cell.angle_gamma   90.00
#
_symmetry.space_group_name_H-M   'P 1'
#
loop_
_entity.id
_entity.type
_entity.pdbx_description
1 polymer ?
#
loop_
_entity_poly.entity_id
_entity_poly.type
_entity_poly.pdbx_seq_one_letter_code
_entity_poly.pdbx_strand_id
1 'polypeptide(L)'
;MTSSPDAQLNDNFFTFTIYMAKRIVPIIIGCMLINIPFTHVLWSNHLPISHTLVESISVFVALLSFIIIWNTYNYNPVNLRVIGFGFLFIAIFDVLHILSFNDIGIISNGTIDLTIRYWIIGRLTEAVVLFLAINNLYKAKISR
;
A
#
# COMPACT_ATOMS: atom_id res chain seq x y z
N MET A 1 -39.36 26.04 -3.08
CA MET A 1 -38.63 25.49 -4.24
C MET A 1 -37.53 24.60 -3.70
N THR A 2 -37.80 23.30 -3.60
CA THR A 2 -36.80 22.30 -3.21
C THR A 2 -35.92 22.02 -4.43
N SER A 3 -34.59 22.02 -4.25
CA SER A 3 -33.67 21.61 -5.31
C SER A 3 -34.01 20.22 -5.83
N SER A 4 -33.80 19.96 -7.13
CA SER A 4 -34.08 18.65 -7.72
C SER A 4 -33.19 17.57 -7.09
N PRO A 5 -33.62 16.29 -7.08
CA PRO A 5 -32.83 15.19 -6.51
C PRO A 5 -31.41 15.10 -7.06
N ASP A 6 -31.24 15.38 -8.37
CA ASP A 6 -29.93 15.39 -9.04
C ASP A 6 -29.02 16.52 -8.52
N ALA A 7 -29.58 17.68 -8.21
CA ALA A 7 -28.83 18.80 -7.63
C ALA A 7 -28.35 18.48 -6.20
N GLN A 8 -29.20 17.87 -5.37
CA GLN A 8 -28.80 17.43 -4.03
C GLN A 8 -27.71 16.35 -4.06
N LEU A 9 -27.76 15.41 -5.02
CA LEU A 9 -26.78 14.34 -5.13
C LEU A 9 -25.40 14.88 -5.57
N ASN A 10 -25.39 15.82 -6.52
CA ASN A 10 -24.18 16.54 -6.92
C ASN A 10 -23.59 17.37 -5.77
N ASP A 11 -24.42 18.08 -5.01
CA ASP A 11 -23.97 18.88 -3.87
C ASP A 11 -23.35 18.01 -2.77
N ASN A 12 -23.95 16.84 -2.49
CA ASN A 12 -23.41 15.87 -1.53
C ASN A 12 -22.08 15.26 -2.01
N PHE A 13 -21.98 14.90 -3.29
CA PHE A 13 -20.74 14.38 -3.87
C PHE A 13 -19.63 15.42 -3.83
N PHE A 14 -19.92 16.66 -4.24
CA PHE A 14 -18.95 17.76 -4.22
C PHE A 14 -18.48 18.08 -2.80
N THR A 15 -19.39 18.10 -1.83
CA THR A 15 -19.07 18.31 -0.40
C THR A 15 -18.19 17.19 0.13
N PHE A 16 -18.49 15.93 -0.21
CA PHE A 16 -17.68 14.77 0.15
C PHE A 16 -16.27 14.84 -0.47
N THR A 17 -16.15 15.19 -1.75
CA THR A 17 -14.86 15.36 -2.43
C THR A 17 -14.02 16.45 -1.78
N ILE A 18 -14.61 17.61 -1.47
CA ILE A 18 -13.90 18.70 -0.76
C ILE A 18 -13.45 18.25 0.63
N TYR A 19 -14.32 17.55 1.36
CA TYR A 19 -13.99 17.02 2.69
C TYR A 19 -12.79 16.07 2.64
N MET A 20 -12.81 15.12 1.70
CA MET A 20 -11.71 14.17 1.51
C MET A 20 -10.43 14.87 1.05
N ALA A 21 -10.52 15.81 0.11
CA ALA A 21 -9.37 16.59 -0.36
C ALA A 21 -8.71 17.35 0.80
N LYS A 22 -9.49 18.02 1.66
CA LYS A 22 -8.97 18.74 2.84
C LYS A 22 -8.23 17.85 3.83
N ARG A 23 -8.55 16.56 3.89
CA ARG A 23 -7.86 15.58 4.76
C ARG A 23 -6.64 14.96 4.09
N ILE A 24 -6.74 14.60 2.80
CA ILE A 24 -5.70 13.87 2.07
C ILE A 24 -4.56 14.78 1.61
N VAL A 25 -4.87 15.97 1.09
CA VAL A 25 -3.88 16.93 0.58
C VAL A 25 -2.79 17.28 1.61
N PRO A 26 -3.11 17.64 2.88
CA PRO A 26 -2.06 17.93 3.86
C PRO A 26 -1.21 16.70 4.22
N ILE A 27 -1.77 15.49 4.17
CA ILE A 27 -1.02 14.24 4.38
C ILE A 27 0.01 14.06 3.25
N ILE A 28 -0.43 14.23 1.99
CA ILE A 28 0.47 14.13 0.83
C ILE A 28 1.58 15.17 0.89
N ILE A 29 1.24 16.43 1.20
CA ILE A 29 2.23 17.51 1.35
C ILE A 29 3.21 17.18 2.48
N GLY A 30 2.72 16.70 3.63
CA GLY A 30 3.57 16.27 4.74
C GLY A 30 4.54 15.16 4.32
N CYS A 31 4.05 14.13 3.61
CA CYS A 31 4.90 13.05 3.09
C CYS A 31 5.96 13.56 2.09
N MET A 32 5.61 14.52 1.22
CA MET A 32 6.57 15.13 0.29
C MET A 32 7.66 15.92 1.02
N LEU A 33 7.27 16.73 2.01
CA LEU A 33 8.21 17.53 2.80
C LEU A 33 9.20 16.68 3.61
N ILE A 34 8.77 15.52 4.09
CA ILE A 34 9.64 14.57 4.80
C ILE A 34 10.60 13.85 3.84
N ASN A 35 10.18 13.58 2.60
CA ASN A 35 11.01 12.87 1.62
C ASN A 35 12.23 13.68 1.13
N ILE A 36 12.12 15.01 1.03
CA ILE A 36 13.21 15.88 0.55
C ILE A 36 14.48 15.77 1.43
N PRO A 37 14.43 15.98 2.76
CA PRO A 37 15.61 15.83 3.61
C PRO A 37 16.06 14.36 3.73
N PHE A 38 15.11 13.41 3.70
CA PHE A 38 15.40 11.98 3.74
C PHE A 38 16.29 11.55 2.56
N THR A 39 15.91 11.93 1.35
CA THR A 39 16.68 11.64 0.12
C THR A 39 18.02 12.37 0.10
N HIS A 40 18.07 13.63 0.50
CA HIS A 40 19.32 14.39 0.48
C HIS A 40 20.39 13.85 1.46
N VAL A 41 19.98 13.36 2.64
CA VAL A 41 20.92 12.96 3.71
C VAL A 41 21.22 11.45 3.67
N LEU A 42 20.19 10.61 3.59
CA LEU A 42 20.33 9.16 3.74
C LEU A 42 20.58 8.44 2.42
N TRP A 43 19.91 8.87 1.35
CA TRP A 43 20.02 8.23 0.03
C TRP A 43 21.36 8.52 -0.66
N SER A 44 21.93 9.70 -0.44
CA SER A 44 23.21 10.10 -1.05
C SER A 44 24.43 9.47 -0.38
N ASN A 45 24.39 9.24 0.94
CA ASN A 45 25.56 8.81 1.73
C ASN A 45 25.50 7.35 2.17
N HIS A 46 24.30 6.80 2.38
CA HIS A 46 24.08 5.48 2.98
C HIS A 46 22.97 4.70 2.26
N LEU A 47 23.02 4.67 0.93
CA LEU A 47 22.00 4.07 0.07
C LEU A 47 21.60 2.63 0.47
N PRO A 48 22.53 1.66 0.64
CA PRO A 48 22.12 0.26 0.84
C PRO A 48 21.44 0.05 2.20
N ILE A 49 21.92 0.74 3.23
CA ILE A 49 21.38 0.63 4.60
C ILE A 49 20.02 1.32 4.68
N SER A 50 19.90 2.53 4.12
CA SER A 50 18.64 3.28 4.13
C SER A 50 17.55 2.60 3.32
N HIS A 51 17.89 2.06 2.14
CA HIS A 51 16.99 1.24 1.31
C HIS A 51 16.51 0.01 2.09
N THR A 52 17.43 -0.81 2.60
CA THR A 52 17.10 -2.02 3.36
C THR A 52 16.21 -1.71 4.57
N LEU A 53 16.50 -0.62 5.29
CA LEU A 53 15.76 -0.26 6.50
C LEU A 53 14.31 0.12 6.19
N VAL A 54 14.09 0.98 5.20
CA VAL A 54 12.74 1.43 4.82
C VAL A 54 11.92 0.27 4.27
N GLU A 55 12.51 -0.55 3.40
CA GLU A 55 11.82 -1.72 2.86
C GLU A 55 11.54 -2.76 3.96
N SER A 56 12.45 -2.95 4.93
CA SER A 56 12.20 -3.85 6.07
C SER A 56 11.04 -3.39 6.95
N ILE A 57 10.83 -2.08 7.10
CA ILE A 57 9.65 -1.54 7.78
C ILE A 57 8.37 -1.89 6.99
N SER A 58 8.40 -1.77 5.66
CA SER A 58 7.28 -2.19 4.78
C SER A 58 6.95 -3.66 4.97
N VAL A 59 7.97 -4.53 4.87
CA VAL A 59 7.85 -5.98 5.10
C VAL A 59 7.26 -6.28 6.47
N PHE A 60 7.75 -5.61 7.51
CA PHE A 60 7.27 -5.81 8.88
C PHE A 60 5.79 -5.45 9.03
N VAL A 61 5.35 -4.31 8.49
CA VAL A 61 3.94 -3.90 8.50
C VAL A 61 3.08 -4.87 7.70
N ALA A 62 3.57 -5.36 6.55
CA ALA A 62 2.87 -6.34 5.73
C ALA A 62 2.68 -7.68 6.46
N LEU A 63 3.74 -8.19 7.09
CA LEU A 63 3.68 -9.42 7.91
C LEU A 63 2.79 -9.26 9.14
N LEU A 64 2.86 -8.12 9.84
CA LEU A 64 1.98 -7.86 10.98
C LEU A 64 0.51 -7.87 10.57
N SER A 65 0.19 -7.26 9.43
CA SER A 65 -1.17 -7.24 8.88
C SER A 65 -1.67 -8.67 8.62
N PHE A 66 -0.84 -9.52 8.02
CA PHE A 66 -1.13 -10.94 7.85
C PHE A 66 -1.33 -11.67 9.20
N ILE A 67 -0.40 -11.51 10.14
CA ILE A 67 -0.42 -12.20 11.45
C ILE A 67 -1.69 -11.85 12.24
N ILE A 68 -2.08 -10.57 12.26
CA ILE A 68 -3.30 -10.13 12.95
C ILE A 68 -4.52 -10.83 12.36
N ILE A 69 -4.64 -10.83 11.03
CA ILE A 69 -5.78 -11.43 10.32
C ILE A 69 -5.80 -12.95 10.48
N TRP A 70 -4.62 -13.59 10.45
CA TRP A 70 -4.45 -15.03 10.65
C TRP A 70 -4.87 -15.46 12.07
N ASN A 71 -4.45 -14.72 13.10
CA ASN A 71 -4.82 -15.01 14.49
C ASN A 71 -6.32 -14.79 14.76
N THR A 72 -6.95 -13.89 14.02
CA THR A 72 -8.39 -13.60 14.14
C THR A 72 -9.22 -14.24 13.02
N TYR A 73 -8.68 -15.25 12.34
CA TYR A 73 -9.23 -15.83 11.11
C TYR A 73 -10.71 -16.23 11.22
N ASN A 74 -11.09 -16.88 12.32
CA ASN A 74 -12.46 -17.36 12.54
C ASN A 74 -13.48 -16.23 12.77
N TYR A 75 -13.03 -15.07 13.21
CA TYR A 75 -13.87 -13.90 13.49
C TYR A 75 -13.91 -12.91 12.31
N ASN A 76 -13.05 -13.12 11.32
CA ASN A 76 -12.91 -12.21 10.19
C ASN A 76 -13.79 -12.61 9.00
N PRO A 77 -14.48 -11.66 8.37
CA PRO A 77 -15.19 -11.90 7.12
C PRO A 77 -14.21 -12.27 6.00
N VAL A 78 -14.72 -12.93 4.95
CA VAL A 78 -13.90 -13.46 3.82
C VAL A 78 -13.00 -12.38 3.20
N ASN A 79 -13.48 -11.15 3.05
CA ASN A 79 -12.73 -10.04 2.49
C ASN A 79 -11.49 -9.66 3.31
N LEU A 80 -11.58 -9.64 4.65
CA LEU A 80 -10.43 -9.35 5.50
C LEU A 80 -9.41 -10.49 5.42
N ARG A 81 -9.86 -11.74 5.32
CA ARG A 81 -8.98 -12.89 5.11
C ARG A 81 -8.18 -12.78 3.80
N VAL A 82 -8.82 -12.34 2.72
CA VAL A 82 -8.14 -12.07 1.42
C VAL A 82 -7.06 -10.99 1.57
N ILE A 83 -7.33 -9.90 2.30
CA ILE A 83 -6.32 -8.87 2.58
C ILE A 83 -5.13 -9.49 3.32
N GLY A 84 -5.37 -10.25 4.39
CA GLY A 84 -4.29 -10.84 5.19
C GLY A 84 -3.37 -11.73 4.35
N PHE A 85 -3.95 -12.68 3.61
CA PHE A 85 -3.17 -13.54 2.73
C PHE A 85 -2.47 -12.76 1.60
N GLY A 86 -3.13 -11.74 1.04
CA GLY A 86 -2.52 -10.86 0.06
C GLY A 86 -1.26 -10.15 0.59
N PHE A 87 -1.33 -9.65 1.82
CA PHE A 87 -0.21 -8.97 2.48
C PHE A 87 0.97 -9.89 2.79
N LEU A 88 0.74 -11.21 2.95
CA LEU A 88 1.83 -12.18 3.00
C LEU A 88 2.62 -12.24 1.68
N PHE A 89 1.93 -12.27 0.54
CA PHE A 89 2.60 -12.26 -0.77
C PHE A 89 3.34 -10.95 -1.04
N ILE A 90 2.74 -9.81 -0.65
CA ILE A 90 3.40 -8.50 -0.75
C ILE A 90 4.71 -8.50 0.07
N ALA A 91 4.67 -9.00 1.32
CA ALA A 91 5.87 -9.10 2.16
C ALA A 91 6.96 -9.97 1.52
N ILE A 92 6.59 -11.09 0.87
CA ILE A 92 7.54 -11.95 0.15
C ILE A 92 8.19 -11.19 -1.01
N PHE A 93 7.41 -10.46 -1.81
CA PHE A 93 7.96 -9.68 -2.93
C PHE A 93 8.83 -8.51 -2.46
N ASP A 94 8.46 -7.84 -1.37
CA ASP A 94 9.28 -6.78 -0.76
C ASP A 94 10.62 -7.34 -0.25
N VAL A 95 10.63 -8.54 0.36
CA VAL A 95 11.90 -9.22 0.73
C VAL A 95 12.73 -9.55 -0.52
N LEU A 96 12.11 -10.10 -1.57
CA LEU A 96 12.83 -10.41 -2.81
C LEU A 96 13.42 -9.15 -3.45
N HIS A 97 12.70 -8.03 -3.41
CA HIS A 97 13.17 -6.72 -3.86
C HIS A 97 14.40 -6.23 -3.09
N ILE A 98 14.42 -6.38 -1.76
CA ILE A 98 15.60 -6.07 -0.93
C ILE A 98 16.77 -6.95 -1.34
N LEU A 99 16.57 -8.27 -1.43
CA LEU A 99 17.66 -9.22 -1.69
C LEU A 99 18.26 -9.09 -3.10
N SER A 100 17.47 -8.63 -4.07
CA SER A 100 17.93 -8.39 -5.43
C SER A 100 18.57 -7.00 -5.62
N PHE A 101 18.58 -6.15 -4.59
CA PHE A 101 19.16 -4.82 -4.70
C PHE A 101 20.67 -4.92 -4.94
N ASN A 102 21.15 -4.23 -5.98
CA ASN A 102 22.49 -4.42 -6.50
C ASN A 102 23.60 -4.16 -5.47
N ASP A 103 23.43 -3.13 -4.64
CA ASP A 103 24.44 -2.77 -3.64
C ASP A 103 24.47 -3.73 -2.43
N ILE A 104 23.47 -4.62 -2.30
CA ILE A 104 23.41 -5.66 -1.26
C ILE A 104 24.01 -6.98 -1.76
N GLY A 105 23.93 -7.27 -3.06
CA GLY A 105 24.71 -8.31 -3.72
C GLY A 105 24.32 -9.77 -3.42
N ILE A 106 23.16 -10.04 -2.81
CA ILE A 106 22.75 -11.43 -2.46
C ILE A 106 22.15 -12.18 -3.66
N ILE A 107 21.16 -11.59 -4.36
CA ILE A 107 20.46 -12.21 -5.52
C ILE A 107 20.67 -11.36 -6.81
N SER A 108 21.66 -10.46 -6.80
CA SER A 108 21.88 -9.57 -7.94
C SER A 108 22.38 -10.33 -9.19
N ASN A 109 21.81 -10.02 -10.35
CA ASN A 109 22.31 -10.44 -11.66
C ASN A 109 23.23 -9.39 -12.30
N GLY A 110 23.72 -8.41 -11.52
CA GLY A 110 24.49 -7.26 -12.01
C GLY A 110 23.65 -6.16 -12.68
N THR A 111 22.33 -6.29 -12.73
CA THR A 111 21.42 -5.32 -13.35
C THR A 111 20.29 -4.90 -12.40
N ILE A 112 19.88 -3.64 -12.47
CA ILE A 112 18.77 -3.09 -11.66
C ILE A 112 17.41 -3.70 -12.05
N ASP A 113 17.31 -4.32 -13.22
CA ASP A 113 16.07 -4.85 -13.80
C ASP A 113 15.38 -5.87 -12.89
N LEU A 114 16.13 -6.77 -12.24
CA LEU A 114 15.53 -7.76 -11.34
C LEU A 114 14.87 -7.12 -10.11
N THR A 115 15.54 -6.13 -9.50
CA THR A 115 15.00 -5.39 -8.35
C THR A 115 13.73 -4.64 -8.70
N ILE A 116 13.67 -4.02 -9.89
CA ILE A 116 12.48 -3.30 -10.35
C ILE A 116 11.33 -4.27 -10.62
N ARG A 117 11.60 -5.45 -11.19
CA ARG A 117 10.56 -6.46 -11.45
C ARG A 117 9.89 -6.94 -10.17
N TYR A 118 10.67 -7.26 -9.13
CA TYR A 118 10.09 -7.64 -7.83
C TYR A 118 9.26 -6.52 -7.21
N TRP A 119 9.74 -5.28 -7.29
CA TRP A 119 8.99 -4.12 -6.83
C TRP A 119 7.65 -3.96 -7.55
N ILE A 120 7.63 -4.03 -8.89
CA ILE A 120 6.41 -3.91 -9.69
C ILE A 120 5.43 -5.04 -9.37
N ILE A 121 5.90 -6.29 -9.26
CA ILE A 121 5.05 -7.44 -8.95
C ILE A 121 4.43 -7.30 -7.56
N GLY A 122 5.20 -6.83 -6.56
CA GLY A 122 4.69 -6.55 -5.22
C GLY A 122 3.55 -5.52 -5.24
N ARG A 123 3.74 -4.39 -5.95
CA ARG A 123 2.72 -3.34 -6.06
C ARG A 123 1.49 -3.76 -6.86
N LEU A 124 1.68 -4.55 -7.92
CA LEU A 124 0.55 -5.09 -8.67
C LEU A 124 -0.25 -6.08 -7.80
N THR A 125 0.44 -6.90 -7.01
CA THR A 125 -0.20 -7.82 -6.05
C THR A 125 -1.01 -7.04 -5.02
N GLU A 126 -0.44 -5.96 -4.45
CA GLU A 126 -1.15 -5.05 -3.54
C GLU A 126 -2.42 -4.48 -4.18
N ALA A 127 -2.32 -3.95 -5.39
CA ALA A 127 -3.46 -3.39 -6.13
C ALA A 127 -4.56 -4.44 -6.36
N VAL A 128 -4.20 -5.65 -6.77
CA VAL A 128 -5.15 -6.76 -7.00
C VAL A 128 -5.84 -7.17 -5.69
N VAL A 129 -5.08 -7.31 -4.60
CA VAL A 129 -5.61 -7.67 -3.28
C VAL A 129 -6.63 -6.64 -2.79
N LEU A 130 -6.28 -5.34 -2.88
CA LEU A 130 -7.17 -4.26 -2.48
C LEU A 130 -8.42 -4.19 -3.36
N PHE A 131 -8.27 -4.38 -4.67
CA PHE A 131 -9.40 -4.43 -5.60
C PHE A 131 -10.38 -5.56 -5.26
N LEU A 132 -9.85 -6.78 -5.02
CA LEU A 132 -10.67 -7.93 -4.62
C LEU A 132 -11.35 -7.70 -3.28
N ALA A 133 -10.66 -7.10 -2.32
CA ALA A 133 -11.22 -6.79 -1.00
C ALA A 133 -12.39 -5.80 -1.09
N ILE A 134 -12.25 -4.73 -1.89
CA ILE A 134 -13.29 -3.72 -2.07
C ILE A 134 -14.50 -4.28 -2.82
N ASN A 135 -14.29 -5.03 -3.90
CA ASN A 135 -15.38 -5.63 -4.67
C ASN A 135 -16.23 -6.58 -3.80
N ASN A 136 -15.58 -7.37 -2.95
CA ASN A 136 -16.27 -8.25 -2.02
C ASN A 136 -17.04 -7.48 -0.92
N LEU A 137 -16.50 -6.35 -0.44
CA LEU A 137 -17.21 -5.47 0.50
C LEU A 137 -18.45 -4.83 -0.13
N TYR A 138 -18.35 -4.39 -1.39
CA TYR A 138 -19.49 -3.81 -2.11
C TYR A 138 -20.62 -4.83 -2.29
N LYS A 139 -20.29 -6.07 -2.68
CA LYS A 139 -21.26 -7.17 -2.79
C LYS A 139 -21.91 -7.51 -1.45
N ALA A 140 -21.14 -7.57 -0.37
CA ALA A 140 -21.64 -7.84 0.97
C ALA A 140 -22.61 -6.76 1.50
N LYS A 141 -22.46 -5.50 1.05
CA LYS A 141 -23.37 -4.40 1.40
C LYS A 141 -24.69 -4.45 0.63
N ILE A 142 -24.69 -4.96 -0.61
CA ILE A 142 -25.91 -5.08 -1.43
C ILE A 142 -26.75 -6.29 -1.01
N SER A 143 -26.13 -7.36 -0.52
CA SER A 143 -26.85 -8.57 -0.11
C SER A 143 -27.49 -8.48 1.28
N ARG A 144 -27.49 -7.32 1.93
CA ARG A 144 -28.02 -7.08 3.28
C ARG A 144 -29.05 -5.97 3.24
#